data_AF-R4LVX7-F1
#
_entry.id   AF-R4LVX7-F1
#
_cell.length_a   1.000
_cell.length_b   1.000
_cell.length_c   1.000
_cell.angle_alpha   90.00
_cell.angle_beta   90.00
_cell.angle_gamma   90.00
#
_symmetry.space_group_name_H-M   'P 1'
#
loop_
_entity.id
_entity.type
_entity.pdbx_description
1 polymer ?
#
loop_
_entity_poly.entity_id
_entity_poly.type
_entity_poly.pdbx_seq_one_letter_code
_entity_poly.pdbx_strand_id
1 'polypeptide(L)' 'MKARDRVDLFRPGDSAHPVATDAMVLGVTGVEDPLTGGLLLALPPRAAKTAVQPVPEGYAIVIRPSG' A
#
# COMPACT_ATOMS: atom_id res chain seq x y z
N MET A 1 -10.69 -2.71 -20.08
CA MET A 1 -9.61 -2.96 -19.09
C MET A 1 -10.26 -3.35 -17.78
N LYS A 2 -9.85 -4.43 -17.11
CA LYS A 2 -10.26 -4.64 -15.71
C LYS A 2 -9.72 -3.48 -14.89
N ALA A 3 -10.55 -2.86 -14.05
CA ALA A 3 -10.07 -1.93 -13.05
C ALA A 3 -9.04 -2.67 -12.19
N ARG A 4 -7.86 -2.07 -12.02
CA ARG A 4 -6.85 -2.59 -11.09
C ARG A 4 -7.11 -1.94 -9.74
N ASP A 5 -7.13 -2.73 -8.69
CA ASP A 5 -7.32 -2.23 -7.33
C ASP A 5 -6.25 -1.19 -6.99
N ARG A 6 -6.67 -0.13 -6.29
CA ARG A 6 -5.81 0.99 -5.90
C ARG A 6 -5.96 1.28 -4.43
N VAL A 7 -4.85 1.62 -3.80
CA VAL A 7 -4.80 1.95 -2.38
C VAL A 7 -4.01 3.22 -2.14
N ASP A 8 -4.39 3.94 -1.10
CA ASP A 8 -3.53 4.95 -0.49
C ASP A 8 -2.72 4.27 0.63
N LEU A 9 -1.42 4.58 0.71
CA LEU A 9 -0.47 3.99 1.65
C LEU A 9 -0.08 5.02 2.70
N PHE A 10 -0.23 4.68 3.97
CA PHE A 10 0.06 5.57 5.10
C PHE A 10 0.99 4.90 6.11
N ARG A 11 1.69 5.73 6.88
CA ARG A 11 2.33 5.26 8.13
C ARG A 11 1.23 5.09 9.19
N PRO A 12 1.26 4.02 9.99
CA PRO A 12 0.38 3.90 11.15
C PRO A 12 0.46 5.17 12.01
N GLY A 13 -0.68 5.71 12.43
CA GLY A 13 -0.75 6.95 13.22
C GLY A 13 -0.62 8.28 12.45
N ASP A 14 -0.28 8.27 11.16
CA ASP A 14 -0.26 9.47 10.31
C ASP A 14 -1.24 9.33 9.14
N SER A 15 -2.51 9.63 9.41
CA SER A 15 -3.57 9.62 8.39
C SER A 15 -3.60 10.91 7.54
N ALA A 16 -2.79 11.92 7.88
CA ALA A 16 -2.78 13.19 7.18
C ALA A 16 -1.80 13.21 5.99
N HIS A 17 -0.72 12.44 6.08
CA HIS A 17 0.34 12.44 5.06
C HIS A 17 0.52 11.05 4.43
N PRO A 18 -0.10 10.79 3.27
CA PRO A 18 0.10 9.54 2.56
C PRO A 18 1.55 9.42 2.08
N VAL A 19 2.14 8.23 2.28
CA VAL A 19 3.40 7.82 1.65
C VAL A 19 3.22 7.71 0.14
N ALA A 20 2.05 7.19 -0.28
CA ALA A 20 1.62 7.16 -1.67
C ALA A 20 0.10 7.28 -1.76
N THR A 21 -0.39 7.95 -2.79
CA THR A 21 -1.80 7.94 -3.15
C THR A 21 -2.00 7.21 -4.47
N ASP A 22 -3.14 6.56 -4.62
CA ASP A 22 -3.54 5.86 -5.85
C ASP A 22 -2.55 4.77 -6.32
N ALA A 23 -1.87 4.13 -5.37
CA ALA A 23 -0.88 3.09 -5.67
C ALA A 23 -1.59 1.86 -6.23
N MET A 24 -1.16 1.43 -7.42
CA MET A 24 -1.73 0.25 -8.08
C MET A 24 -1.25 -1.03 -7.39
N VAL A 25 -2.20 -1.89 -7.04
CA VAL A 25 -1.91 -3.23 -6.53
C VAL A 25 -1.48 -4.11 -7.71
N LEU A 26 -0.26 -4.63 -7.62
CA LEU A 26 0.32 -5.56 -8.60
C LEU A 26 0.04 -7.02 -8.25
N GLY A 27 -0.14 -7.31 -6.97
CA GLY A 27 -0.45 -8.64 -6.47
C GLY A 27 -0.71 -8.64 -4.97
N VAL A 28 -1.35 -9.72 -4.52
CA VAL A 28 -1.56 -10.03 -3.11
C VAL A 28 -0.79 -11.33 -2.84
N THR A 29 0.07 -11.32 -1.83
CA THR A 29 0.84 -12.50 -1.39
C THR A 29 0.21 -13.07 -0.13
N GLY A 30 0.40 -14.37 0.12
CA GLY A 30 -0.04 -15.04 1.35
C GLY A 30 -1.55 -14.91 1.62
N VAL A 31 -2.39 -15.02 0.58
CA VAL A 31 -3.85 -14.87 0.69
C VAL A 31 -4.51 -15.81 1.71
N GLU A 32 -3.87 -16.94 1.99
CA GLU A 32 -4.34 -17.93 2.98
C GLU A 32 -3.90 -17.62 4.42
N ASP A 33 -2.91 -16.75 4.61
CA ASP A 33 -2.39 -16.34 5.92
C ASP A 33 -2.05 -14.83 5.94
N PRO A 34 -2.93 -13.99 6.51
CA PRO A 34 -2.73 -12.54 6.53
C PRO A 34 -1.52 -12.10 7.38
N LEU A 35 -0.95 -12.96 8.22
CA LEU A 35 0.24 -12.64 9.01
C LEU A 35 1.53 -12.71 8.19
N THR A 36 1.55 -13.53 7.14
CA THR A 36 2.70 -13.69 6.22
C THR A 36 2.42 -13.11 4.83
N GLY A 37 1.17 -12.75 4.56
CA GLY A 37 0.73 -12.10 3.34
C GLY A 37 1.05 -10.60 3.26
N GLY A 38 0.70 -10.00 2.12
CA GLY A 38 0.97 -8.58 1.87
C GLY A 38 0.51 -8.10 0.50
N LEU A 39 0.71 -6.81 0.25
CA LEU A 39 0.43 -6.18 -1.03
C LEU A 39 1.72 -5.79 -1.74
N LEU A 40 1.84 -6.17 -3.00
CA LEU A 40 2.85 -5.63 -3.89
C LEU A 40 2.28 -4.39 -4.60
N LEU A 41 2.90 -3.23 -4.39
CA LEU A 41 2.42 -1.95 -4.92
C LEU A 41 3.38 -1.36 -5.96
N ALA A 42 2.82 -0.77 -7.02
CA ALA A 42 3.60 0.07 -7.92
C ALA A 42 3.73 1.48 -7.34
N LEU A 43 4.96 1.89 -7.04
CA LEU A 43 5.27 3.20 -6.44
C LEU A 43 6.22 4.02 -7.32
N PRO A 44 6.06 5.35 -7.37
CA PRO A 44 7.09 6.23 -7.94
C PRO A 44 8.36 6.20 -7.08
N PRO A 45 9.56 6.43 -7.65
CA PRO A 45 10.83 6.29 -6.93
C PRO A 45 10.92 7.06 -5.59
N ARG A 46 10.31 8.26 -5.52
CA ARG A 46 10.27 9.05 -4.28
C ARG A 46 9.45 8.37 -3.17
N ALA A 47 8.25 7.87 -3.51
CA ALA A 47 7.42 7.15 -2.55
C ALA A 47 8.03 5.82 -2.16
N ALA A 48 8.65 5.09 -3.11
CA ALA A 48 9.36 3.85 -2.84
C ALA A 48 10.50 4.06 -1.82
N LYS A 49 11.31 5.12 -1.98
CA LYS A 49 12.36 5.47 -1.01
C LYS A 49 11.82 5.67 0.40
N THR A 50 10.69 6.36 0.55
CA THR A 50 10.03 6.53 1.85
C THR A 50 9.43 5.21 2.35
N ALA A 51 8.87 4.38 1.46
CA ALA A 51 8.22 3.12 1.81
C ALA A 51 9.19 2.02 2.27
N VAL A 52 10.46 2.06 1.85
CA VAL A 52 11.46 1.06 2.29
C VAL A 52 12.19 1.46 3.57
N GLN A 53 11.96 2.68 4.09
CA GLN A 53 12.52 3.06 5.38
C GLN A 53 11.88 2.24 6.50
N PRO A 54 12.64 1.82 7.53
CA PRO A 54 12.13 1.00 8.62
C PRO A 54 10.84 1.57 9.21
N VAL A 55 9.86 0.69 9.44
CA VAL A 55 8.62 0.99 10.17
C VAL A 55 8.41 -0.10 11.20
N PRO A 56 8.32 0.21 12.50
CA PRO A 56 8.08 -0.80 13.52
C PRO A 56 6.71 -1.51 13.35
N GLU A 57 5.74 -0.80 12.80
CA GLU A 57 4.31 -1.16 12.82
C GLU A 57 3.74 -1.48 11.41
N GLY A 58 4.60 -1.60 10.40
CA GLY A 58 4.16 -1.84 9.01
C GLY A 58 3.48 -0.61 8.38
N TYR A 59 2.41 -0.83 7.61
CA TYR A 59 1.69 0.20 6.86
C TYR A 59 0.19 0.11 7.05
N ALA A 60 -0.47 1.26 7.07
CA ALA A 60 -1.92 1.34 6.92
C ALA A 60 -2.28 1.54 5.45
N ILE A 61 -3.32 0.85 4.99
CA ILE A 61 -3.84 0.97 3.62
C ILE A 61 -5.28 1.46 3.66
N VAL A 62 -5.61 2.38 2.76
CA VAL A 62 -6.99 2.79 2.50
C VAL A 62 -7.34 2.29 1.11
N ILE A 63 -8.27 1.34 1.03
CA ILE A 63 -8.84 0.88 -0.23
C ILE A 63 -9.86 1.92 -0.66
N ARG A 64 -9.60 2.57 -1.80
CA ARG A 64 -10.59 3.49 -2.37
C ARG A 64 -11.56 2.66 -3.21
N PRO A 65 -12.88 2.75 -2.97
CA PRO A 65 -13.84 2.17 -3.90
C PRO A 65 -13.53 2.72 -5.29
N SER A 66 -13.28 1.83 -6.24
CA SER A 66 -13.42 2.20 -7.65
C SER A 66 -14.87 2.65 -7.80
N GLY A 67 -15.08 3.93 -8.09
CA GLY A 67 -16.41 4.52 -8.22
C GLY A 67 -17.35 3.70 -9.10
#